data_AF-A0A1F7LRC6-F1
#
_entry.id   AF-A0A1F7LRC6-F1
#
_cell.length_a   1.000
_cell.length_b   1.000
_cell.length_c   1.000
_cell.angle_alpha   90.00
_cell.angle_beta   90.00
_cell.angle_gamma   90.00
#
_symmetry.space_group_name_H-M   'P 1'
#
loop_
_entity.id
_entity.type
_entity.pdbx_description
1 polymer ?
#
loop_
_entity_poly.entity_id
_entity_poly.type
_entity_poly.pdbx_seq_one_letter_code
_entity_poly.pdbx_strand_id
1 'polypeptide(L)'
;MEQAARRAKLQELRELAQGSEEFEGGVTFEEETEALIVGDWAIFAVDDIGDLALSFHLDAHPLAVARLTRFLVQHEVPFVLHESFIVDDEDRIVFESDTGADLPGQN
;
A
#
# COMPACT_ATOMS: atom_id res chain seq x y z
N MET A 1 14.99 4.04 17.13
CA MET A 1 14.68 2.59 17.15
C MET A 1 13.50 2.27 16.24
N GLU A 2 12.61 3.24 15.93
CA GLU A 2 11.46 3.02 15.03
C GLU A 2 11.80 2.54 13.62
N GLN A 3 12.78 3.11 12.91
CA GLN A 3 13.09 2.69 11.52
C GLN A 3 13.42 1.19 11.38
N ALA A 4 14.14 0.62 12.36
CA ALA A 4 14.45 -0.81 12.36
C ALA A 4 13.19 -1.67 12.56
N ALA A 5 12.23 -1.21 13.37
CA ALA A 5 10.95 -1.88 13.58
C ALA A 5 10.03 -1.75 12.35
N ARG A 6 10.00 -0.57 11.71
CA ARG A 6 9.26 -0.34 10.45
C ARG A 6 9.74 -1.28 9.35
N ARG A 7 11.06 -1.36 9.15
CA ARG A 7 11.68 -2.29 8.18
C ARG A 7 11.42 -3.76 8.50
N ALA A 8 11.51 -4.14 9.77
CA ALA A 8 11.23 -5.53 10.17
C ALA A 8 9.79 -5.94 9.82
N LYS A 9 8.82 -5.05 10.02
CA LYS A 9 7.40 -5.30 9.70
C LYS A 9 7.15 -5.40 8.19
N LEU A 10 7.78 -4.52 7.39
CA LEU A 10 7.69 -4.59 5.92
C LEU A 10 8.42 -5.82 5.36
N GLN A 11 9.52 -6.23 6.00
CA GLN A 11 10.24 -7.44 5.64
C GLN A 11 9.41 -8.69 5.96
N GLU A 12 8.76 -8.75 7.11
CA GLU A 12 7.84 -9.84 7.47
C GLU A 12 6.68 -9.95 6.45
N LEU A 13 6.08 -8.82 6.06
CA LEU A 13 5.06 -8.80 5.01
C LEU A 13 5.59 -9.31 3.67
N ARG A 14 6.80 -8.90 3.29
CA ARG A 14 7.43 -9.34 2.05
C ARG A 14 7.67 -10.86 2.04
N GLU A 15 8.11 -11.41 3.16
CA GLU A 15 8.31 -12.86 3.31
C GLU A 15 6.98 -13.62 3.28
N LEU A 16 5.91 -13.07 3.87
CA LEU A 16 4.56 -13.63 3.78
C LEU A 16 3.99 -13.58 2.36
N ALA A 17 4.27 -12.49 1.64
CA ALA A 17 3.82 -12.29 0.27
C ALA A 17 4.60 -13.16 -0.74
N GLN A 18 5.85 -13.51 -0.43
CA GLN A 18 6.68 -14.37 -1.28
C GLN A 18 6.06 -15.77 -1.42
N GLY A 19 5.54 -16.06 -2.61
CA GLY A 19 4.95 -17.36 -2.94
C GLY A 19 3.42 -17.42 -2.85
N SER A 20 2.77 -16.30 -2.54
CA SER A 20 1.31 -16.18 -2.59
C SER A 20 0.86 -15.73 -3.98
N GLU A 21 -0.15 -16.39 -4.56
CA GLU A 21 -0.68 -16.10 -5.90
C GLU A 21 -1.27 -14.68 -5.99
N GLU A 22 -1.73 -14.15 -4.86
CA GLU A 22 -2.25 -12.79 -4.68
C GLU A 22 -1.22 -11.68 -4.98
N PHE A 23 0.06 -12.03 -5.03
CA PHE A 23 1.19 -11.12 -5.29
C PHE A 23 1.91 -11.48 -6.61
N GLU A 24 1.20 -12.05 -7.59
CA GLU A 24 1.77 -12.46 -8.90
C GLU A 24 2.54 -11.33 -9.63
N GLY A 25 2.24 -10.06 -9.37
CA GLY A 25 2.97 -8.90 -9.90
C GLY A 25 4.34 -8.65 -9.26
N GLY A 26 4.72 -9.44 -8.25
CA GLY A 26 5.94 -9.26 -7.49
C GLY A 26 5.79 -8.22 -6.38
N VAL A 27 6.75 -8.24 -5.47
CA VAL A 27 6.81 -7.34 -4.33
C VAL A 27 8.18 -6.67 -4.29
N THR A 28 8.19 -5.35 -4.40
CA THR A 28 9.39 -4.51 -4.44
C THR A 28 9.45 -3.68 -3.18
N PHE A 29 10.64 -3.55 -2.58
CA PHE A 29 10.85 -2.67 -1.44
C PHE A 29 11.52 -1.39 -1.91
N GLU A 30 10.87 -0.25 -1.69
CA GLU A 30 11.40 1.08 -1.98
C GLU A 30 12.09 1.64 -0.74
N GLU A 31 13.42 1.74 -0.80
CA GLU A 31 14.24 2.17 0.33
C GLU A 31 14.12 3.67 0.65
N GLU A 32 13.78 4.49 -0.36
CA GLU A 32 13.68 5.94 -0.20
C GLU A 32 12.41 6.34 0.56
N THR A 33 11.29 5.69 0.26
CA THR A 33 9.99 5.94 0.89
C THR A 33 9.67 4.97 2.04
N GLU A 34 10.59 4.04 2.35
CA GLU A 34 10.40 2.94 3.29
C GLU A 34 9.04 2.23 3.09
N ALA A 35 8.74 1.87 1.84
CA ALA A 35 7.46 1.31 1.42
C ALA A 35 7.64 -0.02 0.70
N LEU A 36 6.63 -0.88 0.78
CA LEU A 36 6.55 -2.14 0.06
C LEU A 36 5.50 -2.01 -1.05
N ILE A 37 5.95 -2.07 -2.29
CA ILE A 37 5.13 -1.95 -3.49
C ILE A 37 4.73 -3.36 -3.96
N VAL A 38 3.44 -3.57 -4.18
CA VAL A 38 2.90 -4.83 -4.72
C VAL A 38 2.41 -4.59 -6.14
N GLY A 39 3.11 -5.18 -7.11
CA GLY A 39 2.92 -4.89 -8.53
C GLY A 39 3.02 -3.39 -8.80
N ASP A 40 2.07 -2.87 -9.59
CA ASP A 40 1.90 -1.45 -9.93
C ASP A 40 0.70 -0.79 -9.22
N TRP A 41 0.00 -1.51 -8.35
CA TRP A 41 -1.35 -1.11 -7.90
C TRP A 41 -1.57 -1.05 -6.38
N ALA A 42 -0.62 -1.48 -5.54
CA ALA A 42 -0.74 -1.34 -4.08
C ALA A 42 0.58 -0.97 -3.39
N ILE A 43 0.45 -0.23 -2.29
CA ILE A 43 1.57 0.28 -1.50
C ILE A 43 1.28 0.01 -0.03
N PHE A 44 2.25 -0.58 0.65
CA PHE A 44 2.28 -0.68 2.11
C PHE A 44 3.36 0.23 2.67
N ALA A 45 2.96 1.12 3.56
CA ALA A 45 3.88 1.97 4.31
C ALA A 45 3.64 1.78 5.82
N VAL A 46 4.63 2.12 6.64
CA VAL A 46 4.43 2.18 8.08
C VAL A 46 4.29 3.64 8.49
N ASP A 47 3.11 3.99 8.99
CA ASP A 47 2.80 5.35 9.42
C ASP A 47 3.61 5.75 10.66
N ASP A 48 3.54 7.01 11.06
CA ASP A 48 4.34 7.54 12.16
C ASP A 48 4.06 6.84 13.50
N ILE A 49 2.85 6.30 13.65
CA ILE A 49 2.36 5.58 14.83
C ILE A 49 2.82 4.10 14.83
N GLY A 50 3.43 3.60 13.75
CA GLY A 50 3.90 2.21 13.62
C GLY A 50 2.87 1.24 13.03
N ASP A 51 1.71 1.76 12.62
CA ASP A 51 0.66 1.00 11.94
C ASP A 51 0.98 0.80 10.46
N LEU A 52 0.53 -0.34 9.91
CA LEU A 52 0.70 -0.63 8.50
C LEU A 52 -0.43 0.09 7.73
N ALA A 53 -0.07 1.12 6.99
CA ALA A 53 -0.95 1.82 6.07
C ALA A 53 -0.97 1.10 4.73
N LEU A 54 -2.17 0.76 4.25
CA LEU A 54 -2.41 0.22 2.92
C LEU A 54 -3.08 1.28 2.03
N SER A 55 -2.45 1.56 0.90
CA SER A 55 -2.99 2.38 -0.18
C SER A 55 -3.04 1.58 -1.47
N PHE A 56 -4.05 1.81 -2.30
CA PHE A 56 -4.26 1.03 -3.53
C PHE A 56 -4.88 1.86 -4.65
N HIS A 57 -4.62 1.44 -5.89
CA HIS A 57 -5.19 2.02 -7.09
C HIS A 57 -6.58 1.42 -7.37
N LEU A 58 -7.64 2.17 -7.04
CA LEU A 58 -9.04 1.73 -7.15
C LEU A 58 -9.42 1.27 -8.57
N ASP A 59 -8.94 1.98 -9.59
CA ASP A 59 -9.32 1.73 -10.99
C ASP A 59 -8.55 0.57 -11.62
N ALA A 60 -7.43 0.14 -11.02
CA ALA A 60 -6.54 -0.83 -11.64
C ALA A 60 -7.06 -2.26 -11.44
N HIS A 61 -7.36 -2.65 -10.19
CA HIS A 61 -7.63 -4.05 -9.87
C HIS A 61 -8.53 -4.27 -8.63
N PRO A 62 -9.87 -4.06 -8.72
CA PRO A 62 -10.78 -4.27 -7.58
C PRO A 62 -10.75 -5.71 -7.02
N LEU A 63 -10.49 -6.70 -7.88
CA LEU A 63 -10.35 -8.10 -7.46
C LEU A 63 -9.03 -8.35 -6.71
N ALA A 64 -7.94 -7.69 -7.11
CA ALA A 64 -6.64 -7.86 -6.46
C ALA A 64 -6.64 -7.21 -5.07
N VAL A 65 -7.27 -6.04 -4.95
CA VAL A 65 -7.50 -5.39 -3.63
C VAL A 65 -8.30 -6.31 -2.71
N ALA A 66 -9.40 -6.90 -3.18
CA ALA A 66 -10.19 -7.81 -2.36
C ALA A 66 -9.41 -9.07 -1.92
N ARG A 67 -8.54 -9.61 -2.79
CA ARG A 67 -7.66 -10.75 -2.48
C ARG A 67 -6.59 -10.37 -1.47
N LEU A 68 -5.93 -9.23 -1.63
CA LEU A 68 -4.91 -8.72 -0.72
C LEU A 68 -5.48 -8.42 0.67
N THR A 69 -6.61 -7.72 0.74
CA THR A 69 -7.29 -7.44 2.00
C THR A 69 -7.68 -8.74 2.71
N ARG A 70 -8.17 -9.74 1.95
CA ARG A 70 -8.46 -11.06 2.51
C ARG A 70 -7.20 -11.75 3.04
N PHE A 71 -6.10 -11.70 2.30
CA PHE A 71 -4.81 -12.26 2.72
C PHE A 71 -4.36 -11.67 4.07
N LEU A 72 -4.38 -10.33 4.20
CA LEU A 72 -3.98 -9.64 5.43
C LEU A 72 -4.84 -10.06 6.63
N VAL A 73 -6.17 -10.15 6.42
CA VAL A 73 -7.10 -10.60 7.46
C VAL A 73 -6.86 -12.07 7.84
N GLN A 74 -6.57 -12.94 6.88
CA GLN A 74 -6.30 -14.36 7.12
C GLN A 74 -5.01 -14.59 7.92
N HIS A 75 -4.02 -13.72 7.74
CA HIS A 75 -2.74 -13.77 8.43
C HIS A 75 -2.70 -12.91 9.70
N GLU A 76 -3.85 -12.38 10.15
CA GLU A 76 -3.98 -11.54 11.34
C GLU A 76 -3.04 -10.31 11.33
N VAL A 77 -2.74 -9.79 10.13
CA VAL A 77 -1.89 -8.62 9.95
C VAL A 77 -2.74 -7.37 10.20
N PRO A 78 -2.48 -6.56 11.23
CA PRO A 78 -3.20 -5.32 11.45
C PRO A 78 -2.79 -4.28 10.41
N PHE A 79 -3.78 -3.70 9.73
CA PHE A 79 -3.58 -2.63 8.76
C PHE A 79 -4.68 -1.57 8.87
N VAL A 80 -4.35 -0.36 8.43
CA VAL A 80 -5.28 0.76 8.26
C VAL A 80 -5.38 1.07 6.78
N LEU A 81 -6.61 1.20 6.26
CA LEU A 81 -6.82 1.68 4.90
C LEU A 81 -6.66 3.20 4.92
N HIS A 82 -5.64 3.70 4.22
CA HIS A 82 -5.31 5.13 4.27
C HIS A 82 -6.07 5.91 3.20
N GLU A 83 -5.72 5.71 1.93
CA GLU A 83 -6.38 6.38 0.81
C GLU A 83 -6.15 5.64 -0.52
N SER A 84 -7.02 5.92 -1.49
CA SER A 84 -6.80 5.56 -2.88
C SER A 84 -5.76 6.47 -3.52
N PHE A 85 -5.00 5.93 -4.45
CA PHE A 85 -4.09 6.71 -5.30
C PHE A 85 -4.37 6.43 -6.77
N ILE A 86 -3.96 7.35 -7.64
CA ILE A 86 -3.92 7.17 -9.09
C ILE A 86 -2.46 7.23 -9.57
N VAL A 87 -2.19 6.64 -10.74
CA VAL A 87 -0.91 6.86 -11.44
C VAL A 87 -1.16 7.86 -12.56
N ASP A 88 -0.39 8.96 -12.55
CA ASP A 88 -0.47 10.01 -13.57
C ASP A 88 0.29 9.60 -14.86
N ASP A 89 0.13 10.36 -15.96
CA ASP A 89 0.82 10.16 -17.24
C ASP A 89 2.36 10.13 -17.15
N GLU A 90 2.95 10.66 -16.07
CA GLU A 90 4.38 10.57 -15.77
C GLU A 90 4.81 9.31 -14.97
N ASP A 91 3.92 8.32 -14.80
CA ASP A 91 4.16 7.09 -14.01
C ASP A 91 4.43 7.40 -12.51
N ARG A 92 3.89 8.52 -12.02
CA ARG A 92 4.02 8.93 -10.61
C ARG A 92 2.78 8.54 -9.83
N ILE A 93 2.99 8.01 -8.63
CA ILE A 93 1.93 7.78 -7.65
C ILE A 93 1.45 9.14 -7.15
N VAL A 94 0.17 9.42 -7.34
CA VAL A 94 -0.50 10.64 -6.90
C VAL A 94 -1.62 10.26 -5.94
N PHE A 95 -1.48 10.68 -4.70
CA PHE A 95 -2.49 10.49 -3.65
C PHE A 95 -3.58 11.55 -3.76
N GLU A 96 -4.84 11.20 -3.46
CA GLU A 96 -5.95 12.16 -3.48
C GLU A 96 -5.69 13.37 -2.57
N SER A 97 -5.00 13.16 -1.45
CA SER A 97 -4.60 14.21 -0.52
C SER A 97 -3.55 15.17 -1.11
N ASP A 98 -2.68 14.69 -2.00
CA ASP A 98 -1.59 15.48 -2.62
C ASP A 98 -2.10 16.34 -3.77
N THR A 99 -3.15 15.87 -4.48
CA THR A 99 -3.83 16.65 -5.52
C THR A 99 -4.58 17.87 -5.02
N GLY A 100 -4.68 18.08 -3.69
CA GLY A 100 -5.38 19.22 -3.13
C GLY A 100 -6.80 19.34 -3.69
N ALA A 101 -7.50 18.20 -3.83
CA ALA A 101 -8.89 18.16 -4.24
C ALA A 101 -9.75 18.79 -3.14
N ASP A 102 -9.73 20.13 -3.10
CA ASP A 102 -10.82 20.96 -2.63
C ASP A 102 -12.05 20.47 -3.38
N LEU A 103 -12.85 19.64 -2.70
CA LEU A 103 -14.13 19.17 -3.20
C LEU A 103 -14.88 20.41 -3.74
N PRO A 104 -15.18 20.49 -5.04
CA PRO A 104 -15.88 21.64 -5.55
C PRO A 104 -17.29 21.65 -4.98
N GLY A 105 -17.52 22.58 -4.06
CA GLY A 105 -18.84 23.10 -3.72
C GLY A 105 -19.46 22.52 -2.46
N GLN A 106 -19.32 23.26 -1.36
CA GLN A 106 -20.49 23.57 -0.52
C GLN A 106 -20.52 25.09 -0.33
N ASN A 107 -21.27 25.75 -1.21
CA ASN A 107 -21.74 27.13 -1.06
C ASN A 107 -23.17 27.07 -0.52
#